data_AF-A0A397RYK4-F1
#
_entry.id   AF-A0A397RYK4-F1
#
_cell.length_a   1.000
_cell.length_b   1.000
_cell.length_c   1.000
_cell.angle_alpha   90.00
_cell.angle_beta   90.00
_cell.angle_gamma   90.00
#
_symmetry.space_group_name_H-M   'P 1'
#
loop_
_entity.id
_entity.type
_entity.pdbx_description
1 polymer ?
#
loop_
_entity_poly.entity_id
_entity_poly.type
_entity_poly.pdbx_seq_one_letter_code
_entity_poly.pdbx_strand_id
1 'polypeptide(L)'
;MLGKLLRHYASLLKKGDISNQQEVAERVFQETRQKISQPTISRYLKKRKVTRKKPTYHYDEQLKHTDKIIKFIEKIPSLSKSSVLALDECSFHLNEVPRYAYATKGQRANRRKPSKRGDNHTLILCVQNVKGRGVVKWELIPRGMKIHHATKSCQKEGLSTIKELLTSKNIEPEYLPPYTPELNPVELCFNFLRQNAEKQKPRTTDELEASIDKAIKLLEQEDLTK
;
A
#
# COMPACT_ATOMS: atom_id res chain seq x y z
N MET A 1 28.70 14.44 -30.20
CA MET A 1 27.28 14.88 -30.10
C MET A 1 26.37 13.79 -29.49
N LEU A 2 26.28 12.61 -30.12
CA LEU A 2 25.46 11.46 -29.67
C LEU A 2 25.65 11.05 -28.19
N GLY A 3 26.90 11.04 -27.71
CA GLY A 3 27.21 10.67 -26.33
C GLY A 3 26.71 11.66 -25.27
N LYS A 4 26.55 12.96 -25.59
CA LYS A 4 25.94 13.97 -24.71
C LYS A 4 24.42 13.77 -24.68
N LEU A 5 23.81 13.54 -25.84
CA LEU A 5 22.38 13.27 -25.99
C LEU A 5 21.94 12.02 -25.20
N LEU A 6 22.65 10.90 -25.35
CA LEU A 6 22.36 9.67 -24.62
C LEU A 6 22.53 9.83 -23.10
N ARG A 7 23.41 10.74 -22.65
CA ARG A 7 23.50 11.10 -21.21
C ARG A 7 22.27 11.86 -20.75
N HIS A 8 21.79 12.81 -21.55
CA HIS A 8 20.58 13.59 -21.25
C HIS A 8 19.35 12.67 -21.18
N TYR A 9 19.12 11.82 -22.18
CA TYR A 9 18.00 10.88 -22.17
C TYR A 9 18.11 9.80 -21.08
N ALA A 10 19.31 9.34 -20.75
CA ALA A 10 19.50 8.48 -19.59
C ALA A 10 19.17 9.20 -18.26
N SER A 11 19.30 10.52 -18.20
CA SER A 11 18.86 11.32 -17.05
C SER A 11 17.34 11.44 -16.99
N LEU A 12 16.66 11.62 -18.12
CA LEU A 12 15.18 11.66 -18.18
C LEU A 12 14.57 10.30 -17.83
N LEU A 13 15.16 9.20 -18.32
CA LEU A 13 14.79 7.83 -17.91
C LEU A 13 14.94 7.59 -16.41
N LYS A 14 15.91 8.23 -15.74
CA LYS A 14 16.11 8.12 -14.28
C LYS A 14 15.06 8.89 -13.49
N LYS A 15 14.56 10.00 -14.02
CA LYS A 15 13.53 10.83 -13.40
C LYS A 15 12.12 10.26 -13.59
N GLY A 16 11.96 9.28 -14.48
CA GLY A 16 10.66 8.69 -14.82
C GLY A 16 9.91 9.47 -15.91
N ASP A 17 10.49 10.56 -16.41
CA ASP A 17 9.91 11.44 -17.45
C ASP A 17 9.74 10.72 -18.80
N ILE A 18 10.52 9.66 -19.03
CA ILE A 18 10.42 8.77 -20.19
C ILE A 18 10.42 7.34 -19.66
N SER A 19 9.49 6.52 -20.14
CA SER A 19 9.30 5.15 -19.63
C SER A 19 9.75 4.06 -20.61
N ASN A 20 9.98 4.43 -21.88
CA ASN A 20 10.25 3.50 -22.97
C ASN A 20 11.61 3.77 -23.66
N GLN A 21 12.41 2.73 -23.87
CA GLN A 21 13.67 2.82 -24.62
C GLN A 21 13.44 3.14 -26.11
N GLN A 22 12.28 2.77 -26.66
CA GLN A 22 11.92 3.08 -28.04
C GLN A 22 11.63 4.57 -28.21
N GLU A 23 10.97 5.19 -27.23
CA GLU A 23 10.76 6.63 -27.20
C GLU A 23 12.10 7.39 -27.17
N VAL A 24 13.09 6.89 -26.43
CA VAL A 24 14.45 7.44 -26.46
C VAL A 24 15.09 7.31 -27.85
N ALA A 25 14.91 6.18 -28.54
CA ALA A 25 15.42 6.00 -29.90
C ALA A 25 14.82 7.02 -30.88
N GLU A 26 13.52 7.26 -30.74
CA GLU A 26 12.73 8.14 -31.60
C GLU A 26 13.14 9.61 -31.38
N ARG A 27 13.25 10.04 -30.11
CA ARG A 27 13.72 11.40 -29.77
C ARG A 27 15.15 11.66 -30.22
N VAL A 28 16.06 10.69 -30.06
CA VAL A 28 17.44 10.81 -30.58
C VAL A 28 17.43 10.92 -32.10
N PHE A 29 16.59 10.17 -32.80
CA PHE A 29 16.45 10.27 -34.25
C PHE A 29 15.91 11.64 -34.69
N GLN A 30 14.93 12.21 -33.97
CA GLN A 30 14.41 13.54 -34.29
C GLN A 30 15.48 14.63 -34.18
N GLU A 31 16.30 14.60 -33.12
CA GLU A 31 17.30 15.64 -32.86
C GLU A 31 18.58 15.49 -33.69
N THR A 32 18.98 14.26 -34.02
CA THR A 32 20.27 14.00 -34.69
C THR A 32 20.14 13.46 -36.10
N ARG A 33 18.92 13.10 -36.53
CA ARG A 33 18.64 12.34 -37.76
C ARG A 33 19.38 11.00 -37.86
N GLN A 34 20.03 10.55 -36.78
CA GLN A 34 20.73 9.26 -36.71
C GLN A 34 19.81 8.19 -36.11
N LYS A 35 19.61 7.10 -36.85
CA LYS A 35 18.83 5.95 -36.36
C LYS A 35 19.66 5.16 -35.37
N ILE A 36 19.21 5.12 -34.11
CA ILE A 36 19.77 4.24 -33.09
C ILE A 36 18.80 3.09 -32.83
N SER A 37 19.31 1.88 -32.81
CA SER A 37 18.52 0.69 -32.46
C SER A 37 18.28 0.59 -30.95
N GLN A 38 17.12 0.07 -30.54
CA GLN A 38 16.79 -0.17 -29.13
C GLN A 38 17.86 -1.02 -28.38
N PRO A 39 18.49 -2.05 -28.99
CA PRO A 39 19.60 -2.77 -28.37
C PRO A 39 20.83 -1.90 -28.05
N THR A 40 21.07 -0.83 -28.83
CA THR A 40 22.17 0.10 -28.59
C THR A 40 21.90 0.94 -27.35
N ILE A 41 20.66 1.38 -27.15
CA ILE A 41 20.22 2.08 -25.95
C ILE A 41 20.29 1.15 -24.73
N SER A 42 19.82 -0.09 -24.87
CA SER A 42 19.91 -1.10 -23.80
C SER A 42 21.36 -1.34 -23.33
N ARG A 43 22.30 -1.51 -24.28
CA ARG A 43 23.73 -1.63 -23.97
C ARG A 43 24.29 -0.39 -23.28
N TYR A 44 23.89 0.80 -23.73
CA TYR A 44 24.31 2.07 -23.12
C TYR A 44 23.82 2.20 -21.67
N LEU A 45 22.55 1.90 -21.41
CA LEU A 45 21.95 1.91 -20.07
C LEU A 45 22.63 0.91 -19.14
N LYS A 46 22.89 -0.32 -19.61
CA LYS A 46 23.61 -1.35 -18.87
C LYS A 46 25.02 -0.88 -18.47
N LYS A 47 25.77 -0.26 -19.40
CA LYS A 47 27.09 0.33 -19.12
C LYS A 47 27.04 1.41 -18.03
N ARG A 48 25.93 2.14 -17.93
CA ARG A 48 25.69 3.19 -16.93
C ARG A 48 25.01 2.69 -15.65
N LYS A 49 24.85 1.37 -15.47
CA LYS A 49 24.15 0.75 -14.35
C LYS A 49 22.70 1.25 -14.17
N VAL A 50 22.06 1.69 -15.27
CA VAL A 50 20.64 2.06 -15.28
C VAL A 50 19.83 0.81 -15.59
N THR A 51 18.91 0.44 -14.69
CA THR A 51 18.08 -0.74 -14.82
C THR A 51 16.60 -0.35 -14.77
N ARG A 52 15.76 -1.07 -15.50
CA ARG A 52 14.30 -0.88 -15.43
C ARG A 52 13.81 -1.38 -14.07
N LYS A 53 13.12 -0.51 -13.34
CA LYS A 53 12.48 -0.83 -12.05
C LYS A 53 10.97 -0.62 -12.17
N LYS A 54 10.21 -1.22 -11.25
CA LYS A 54 8.79 -0.91 -11.10
C LYS A 54 8.69 0.51 -10.51
N PRO A 55 7.87 1.42 -11.08
CA PRO A 55 7.67 2.74 -10.51
C PRO A 55 6.96 2.63 -9.16
N THR A 56 7.33 3.51 -8.23
CA THR A 56 6.51 3.82 -7.06
C THR A 56 5.51 4.89 -7.47
N TYR A 57 4.24 4.64 -7.25
CA TYR A 57 3.18 5.59 -7.58
C TYR A 57 2.97 6.54 -6.40
N HIS A 58 2.91 7.83 -6.68
CA HIS A 58 2.45 8.87 -5.77
C HIS A 58 1.22 9.51 -6.40
N TYR A 59 0.18 9.77 -5.60
CA TYR A 59 -1.07 10.33 -6.11
C TYR A 59 -0.89 11.83 -6.36
N ASP A 60 -1.27 12.32 -7.54
CA ASP A 60 -1.18 13.75 -7.86
C ASP A 60 -2.08 14.58 -6.93
N GLU A 61 -3.14 13.98 -6.40
CA GLU A 61 -4.03 14.57 -5.40
C GLU A 61 -3.30 14.91 -4.09
N GLN A 62 -2.21 14.19 -3.77
CA GLN A 62 -1.38 14.45 -2.59
C GLN A 62 -0.72 15.83 -2.68
N LEU A 63 -0.33 16.28 -3.89
CA LEU A 63 0.30 17.58 -4.11
C LEU A 63 -0.61 18.75 -3.68
N LYS A 64 -1.92 18.59 -3.81
CA LYS A 64 -2.93 19.59 -3.38
C LYS A 64 -3.04 19.70 -1.86
N HIS A 65 -2.48 18.74 -1.13
CA HIS A 65 -2.58 18.63 0.33
C HIS A 65 -1.21 18.68 1.02
N THR A 66 -0.16 19.08 0.29
CA THR A 66 1.22 19.15 0.79
C THR A 66 1.32 19.87 2.14
N ASP A 67 0.67 21.03 2.29
CA ASP A 67 0.70 21.78 3.56
C ASP A 67 0.10 21.01 4.74
N LYS A 68 -0.97 20.24 4.50
CA LYS A 68 -1.61 19.42 5.54
C LYS A 68 -0.72 18.25 5.93
N ILE A 69 -0.04 17.66 4.94
CA ILE A 69 0.89 16.54 5.13
C ILE A 69 2.09 16.99 5.94
N ILE A 70 2.70 18.12 5.58
CA ILE A 70 3.85 18.69 6.31
C ILE A 70 3.46 18.95 7.77
N LYS A 71 2.34 19.63 8.01
CA LYS A 71 1.85 19.91 9.38
C LYS A 71 1.63 18.63 10.19
N PHE A 72 1.08 17.59 9.56
CA PHE A 72 0.88 16.30 10.23
C PHE A 72 2.22 15.65 10.57
N ILE A 73 3.17 15.61 9.64
CA ILE A 73 4.51 15.06 9.87
C ILE A 73 5.25 15.80 10.98
N GLU A 74 5.16 17.13 11.02
CA GLU A 74 5.76 17.96 12.08
C GLU A 74 5.14 17.68 13.47
N LYS A 75 3.87 17.29 13.50
CA LYS A 75 3.17 16.92 14.74
C LYS A 75 3.55 15.53 15.25
N ILE A 76 3.83 14.55 14.38
CA ILE A 76 4.09 13.15 14.80
C ILE A 76 5.17 13.05 15.90
N PRO A 77 6.35 13.70 15.81
CA PRO A 77 7.40 13.59 16.82
C PRO A 77 7.01 14.10 18.21
N SER A 78 6.04 15.02 18.32
CA SER A 78 5.60 15.55 19.61
C SER A 78 4.59 14.64 20.31
N LEU A 79 4.02 13.65 19.60
CA LEU A 79 3.11 12.67 20.17
C LEU A 79 3.88 11.56 20.87
N SER A 80 3.47 11.24 22.11
CA SER A 80 3.97 10.05 22.79
C SER A 80 3.49 8.80 22.04
N LYS A 81 4.42 8.03 21.45
CA LYS A 81 4.11 6.83 20.66
C LYS A 81 3.25 5.82 21.40
N SER A 82 3.47 5.65 22.71
CA SER A 82 2.69 4.75 23.55
C SER A 82 1.27 5.25 23.84
N SER A 83 0.95 6.50 23.51
CA SER A 83 -0.39 7.09 23.69
C SER A 83 -1.18 7.21 22.39
N VAL A 84 -0.60 6.78 21.26
CA VAL A 84 -1.25 6.84 19.95
C VAL A 84 -1.84 5.48 19.61
N LEU A 85 -3.13 5.50 19.31
CA LEU A 85 -3.87 4.37 18.75
C LEU A 85 -4.14 4.67 17.28
N ALA A 86 -3.78 3.72 16.41
CA ALA A 86 -4.11 3.79 15.00
C ALA A 86 -5.26 2.80 14.73
N LEU A 87 -6.31 3.28 14.06
CA LEU A 87 -7.50 2.52 13.72
C LEU A 87 -7.77 2.70 12.23
N ASP A 88 -7.89 1.59 11.52
CA ASP A 88 -8.27 1.61 10.11
C ASP A 88 -8.94 0.30 9.71
N GLU A 89 -9.43 0.24 8.48
CA GLU A 89 -10.03 -0.93 7.87
C GLU A 89 -9.23 -1.49 6.69
N CYS A 90 -9.36 -2.80 6.44
CA CYS A 90 -8.95 -3.39 5.18
C CYS A 90 -9.91 -4.48 4.71
N SER A 91 -9.89 -4.76 3.40
CA SER A 91 -10.74 -5.80 2.78
C SER A 91 -9.97 -7.09 2.53
N PHE A 92 -10.65 -8.23 2.73
CA PHE A 92 -10.20 -9.59 2.43
C PHE A 92 -11.23 -10.31 1.56
N HIS A 93 -10.78 -10.97 0.49
CA HIS A 93 -11.67 -11.80 -0.34
C HIS A 93 -11.36 -13.30 -0.15
N LEU A 94 -12.39 -14.12 0.10
CA LEU A 94 -12.25 -15.58 0.29
C LEU A 94 -11.73 -16.35 -0.95
N ASN A 95 -11.57 -15.69 -2.09
CA ASN A 95 -11.02 -16.30 -3.29
C ASN A 95 -9.58 -15.86 -3.59
N GLU A 96 -8.98 -15.02 -2.75
CA GLU A 96 -7.63 -14.51 -2.97
C GLU A 96 -6.63 -15.66 -3.01
N VAL A 97 -5.66 -15.52 -3.90
CA VAL A 97 -4.57 -16.47 -4.10
C VAL A 97 -3.27 -15.69 -4.24
N PRO A 98 -2.13 -16.25 -3.81
CA PRO A 98 -0.86 -15.55 -3.90
C PRO A 98 -0.57 -15.04 -5.31
N ARG A 99 -0.13 -13.78 -5.41
CA ARG A 99 0.15 -13.11 -6.69
C ARG A 99 1.35 -13.70 -7.44
N TYR A 100 2.27 -14.35 -6.73
CA TYR A 100 3.52 -14.88 -7.28
C TYR A 100 3.62 -16.40 -7.07
N ALA A 101 4.23 -17.09 -8.03
CA ALA A 101 4.48 -18.52 -7.99
C ALA A 101 5.78 -18.85 -8.75
N TYR A 102 6.44 -19.93 -8.38
CA TYR A 102 7.64 -20.42 -9.06
C TYR A 102 7.29 -21.42 -10.18
N ALA A 103 8.03 -21.35 -11.28
CA ALA A 103 8.02 -22.31 -12.37
C ALA A 103 9.43 -22.42 -12.96
N THR A 104 9.69 -23.47 -13.71
CA THR A 104 10.95 -23.60 -14.45
C THR A 104 11.06 -22.50 -15.51
N LYS A 105 12.29 -22.13 -15.87
CA LYS A 105 12.54 -21.08 -16.85
C LYS A 105 11.93 -21.45 -18.21
N GLY A 106 11.11 -20.57 -18.77
CA GLY A 106 10.41 -20.79 -20.05
C GLY A 106 9.03 -21.42 -19.91
N GLN A 107 8.62 -21.83 -18.70
CA GLN A 107 7.28 -22.37 -18.43
C GLN A 107 6.40 -21.35 -17.71
N ARG A 108 5.07 -21.47 -17.89
CA ARG A 108 4.08 -20.68 -17.16
C ARG A 108 3.87 -21.27 -15.76
N ALA A 109 3.83 -20.42 -14.73
CA ALA A 109 3.41 -20.82 -13.39
C ALA A 109 1.89 -20.98 -13.36
N ASN A 110 1.41 -22.22 -13.43
CA ASN A 110 -0.01 -22.53 -13.43
C ASN A 110 -0.56 -22.59 -11.99
N ARG A 111 -1.70 -21.92 -11.75
CA ARG A 111 -2.41 -21.90 -10.47
C ARG A 111 -3.91 -22.03 -10.73
N ARG A 112 -4.60 -22.75 -9.86
CA ARG A 112 -6.08 -22.81 -9.84
C ARG A 112 -6.61 -21.71 -8.93
N LYS A 113 -7.62 -20.99 -9.38
CA LYS A 113 -8.39 -20.01 -8.62
C LYS A 113 -9.88 -20.27 -8.87
N PRO A 114 -10.76 -20.15 -7.87
CA PRO A 114 -12.20 -20.18 -8.14
C PRO A 114 -12.62 -19.10 -9.13
N SER A 115 -13.63 -19.38 -9.94
CA SER A 115 -14.12 -18.45 -10.97
C SER A 115 -14.80 -17.21 -10.38
N LYS A 116 -15.50 -17.34 -9.25
CA LYS A 116 -16.22 -16.23 -8.60
C LYS A 116 -15.28 -15.38 -7.76
N ARG A 117 -15.63 -14.09 -7.60
CA ARG A 117 -14.84 -13.09 -6.84
C ARG A 117 -14.74 -13.39 -5.32
N GLY A 118 -15.46 -14.39 -4.82
CA GLY A 118 -15.52 -14.72 -3.40
C GLY A 118 -16.28 -13.64 -2.61
N ASP A 119 -16.75 -14.00 -1.42
CA ASP A 119 -17.29 -12.99 -0.51
C ASP A 119 -16.16 -12.11 0.02
N ASN A 120 -16.48 -10.83 0.22
CA ASN A 120 -15.57 -9.85 0.80
C ASN A 120 -15.85 -9.73 2.30
N HIS A 121 -14.82 -9.51 3.10
CA HIS A 121 -14.92 -9.25 4.53
C HIS A 121 -14.09 -8.00 4.86
N THR A 122 -14.61 -7.16 5.74
CA THR A 122 -13.91 -5.97 6.22
C THR A 122 -13.31 -6.28 7.58
N LEU A 123 -11.98 -6.22 7.69
CA LEU A 123 -11.27 -6.26 8.96
C LEU A 123 -11.10 -4.84 9.46
N ILE A 124 -11.58 -4.56 10.67
CA ILE A 124 -11.23 -3.35 11.43
C ILE A 124 -10.10 -3.74 12.39
N LEU A 125 -9.03 -2.95 12.41
CA LEU A 125 -7.87 -3.21 13.25
C LEU A 125 -7.46 -1.95 14.01
N CYS A 126 -7.31 -2.09 15.32
CA CYS A 126 -6.75 -1.07 16.19
C CYS A 126 -5.41 -1.54 16.74
N VAL A 127 -4.36 -0.73 16.53
CA VAL A 127 -3.00 -1.01 17.02
C VAL A 127 -2.43 0.17 17.81
N GLN A 128 -1.48 -0.14 18.67
CA GLN A 128 -0.71 0.77 19.48
C GLN A 128 0.78 0.53 19.24
N ASN A 129 1.56 1.61 19.22
CA ASN A 129 3.01 1.52 19.01
C ASN A 129 3.73 1.19 20.34
N VAL A 130 3.82 -0.09 20.67
CA VAL A 130 4.45 -0.62 21.90
C VAL A 130 5.35 -1.82 21.62
N LYS A 131 6.29 -2.09 22.52
CA LYS A 131 7.21 -3.24 22.44
C LYS A 131 6.46 -4.54 22.78
N GLY A 132 5.90 -5.17 21.74
CA GLY A 132 5.12 -6.40 21.83
C GLY A 132 3.65 -6.18 22.20
N ARG A 133 2.77 -7.08 21.75
CA ARG A 133 1.30 -7.01 21.97
C ARG A 133 0.66 -5.65 21.65
N GLY A 134 1.05 -5.04 20.54
CA GLY A 134 0.45 -3.77 20.12
C GLY A 134 -0.89 -3.90 19.41
N VAL A 135 -1.45 -5.09 19.24
CA VAL A 135 -2.82 -5.25 18.72
C VAL A 135 -3.79 -5.04 19.88
N VAL A 136 -4.58 -3.97 19.82
CA VAL A 136 -5.53 -3.62 20.88
C VAL A 136 -6.84 -4.36 20.70
N LYS A 137 -7.37 -4.33 19.47
CA LYS A 137 -8.59 -5.04 19.09
C LYS A 137 -8.66 -5.19 17.58
N TRP A 138 -9.27 -6.26 17.13
CA TRP A 138 -9.67 -6.45 15.75
C TRP A 138 -11.08 -7.02 15.68
N GLU A 139 -11.76 -6.77 14.57
CA GLU A 139 -13.10 -7.31 14.30
C GLU A 139 -13.25 -7.60 12.82
N LEU A 140 -13.71 -8.80 12.48
CA LEU A 140 -13.95 -9.21 11.10
C LEU A 140 -15.45 -9.15 10.81
N ILE A 141 -15.83 -8.21 9.96
CA ILE A 141 -17.22 -7.98 9.59
C ILE A 141 -17.46 -8.62 8.22
N PRO A 142 -18.50 -9.47 8.07
CA PRO A 142 -18.84 -10.04 6.77
C PRO A 142 -19.36 -8.94 5.83
N ARG A 143 -19.01 -9.06 4.54
CA ARG A 143 -19.31 -8.11 3.46
C ARG A 143 -18.44 -6.85 3.53
N GLY A 144 -18.29 -6.20 2.37
CA GLY A 144 -17.64 -4.90 2.29
C GLY A 144 -18.53 -3.83 2.91
N MET A 145 -18.04 -3.19 3.97
CA MET A 145 -18.73 -2.04 4.56
C MET A 145 -18.74 -0.86 3.57
N LYS A 146 -19.90 -0.20 3.42
CA LYS A 146 -20.05 1.03 2.60
C LYS A 146 -19.66 2.28 3.39
N ILE A 147 -18.41 2.35 3.82
CA ILE A 147 -17.91 3.33 4.82
C ILE A 147 -18.04 4.77 4.31
N HIS A 148 -17.70 5.03 3.05
CA HIS A 148 -17.73 6.40 2.47
C HIS A 148 -19.13 7.00 2.27
N HIS A 149 -20.21 6.23 2.46
CA HIS A 149 -21.59 6.72 2.30
C HIS A 149 -22.32 6.91 3.65
N ALA A 150 -21.66 6.61 4.76
CA ALA A 150 -22.24 6.54 6.11
C ALA A 150 -21.95 7.79 6.98
N THR A 151 -21.85 8.97 6.37
CA THR A 151 -21.39 10.22 7.05
C THR A 151 -22.28 10.72 8.20
N LYS A 152 -23.53 10.27 8.28
CA LYS A 152 -24.48 10.66 9.35
C LYS A 152 -25.14 9.47 10.04
N SER A 153 -24.54 8.27 9.94
CA SER A 153 -25.19 7.06 10.44
C SER A 153 -25.45 7.11 11.96
N CYS A 154 -24.49 7.57 12.77
CA CYS A 154 -24.72 7.72 14.22
C CYS A 154 -25.91 8.65 14.51
N GLN A 155 -25.98 9.80 13.84
CA GLN A 155 -27.07 10.76 14.04
C GLN A 155 -28.44 10.22 13.62
N LYS A 156 -28.49 9.44 12.53
CA LYS A 156 -29.73 8.79 12.07
C LYS A 156 -30.27 7.77 13.08
N GLU A 157 -29.37 7.11 13.80
CA GLU A 157 -29.70 6.15 14.87
C GLU A 157 -29.87 6.83 16.25
N GLY A 158 -29.85 8.16 16.32
CA GLY A 158 -29.97 8.90 17.59
C GLY A 158 -28.75 8.76 18.52
N LEU A 159 -27.61 8.32 18.01
CA LEU A 159 -26.36 8.15 18.75
C LEU A 159 -25.49 9.40 18.66
N SER A 160 -24.67 9.64 19.69
CA SER A 160 -23.63 10.66 19.65
C SER A 160 -22.65 10.40 18.51
N THR A 161 -22.06 11.46 17.96
CA THR A 161 -21.03 11.31 16.92
C THR A 161 -19.79 10.62 17.49
N ILE A 162 -19.03 9.94 16.63
CA ILE A 162 -17.77 9.30 17.05
C ILE A 162 -16.81 10.32 17.70
N LYS A 163 -16.77 11.55 17.17
CA LYS A 163 -15.94 12.62 17.74
C LYS A 163 -16.36 12.94 19.18
N GLU A 164 -17.65 13.13 19.44
CA GLU A 164 -18.15 13.40 20.80
C GLU A 164 -17.89 12.25 21.76
N LEU A 165 -18.07 11.01 21.28
CA LEU A 165 -17.79 9.81 22.07
C LEU A 165 -16.31 9.74 22.47
N LEU A 166 -15.40 9.99 21.53
CA LEU A 166 -13.96 10.01 21.81
C LEU A 166 -13.60 11.11 22.81
N THR A 167 -14.13 12.33 22.62
CA THR A 167 -13.92 13.44 23.56
C THR A 167 -14.44 13.10 24.97
N SER A 168 -15.60 12.44 25.09
CA SER A 168 -16.16 12.01 26.39
C SER A 168 -15.27 11.00 27.13
N LYS A 169 -14.37 10.33 26.40
CA LYS A 169 -13.37 9.39 26.92
C LYS A 169 -11.98 10.00 27.05
N ASN A 170 -11.84 11.32 26.87
CA ASN A 170 -10.56 12.03 26.83
C ASN A 170 -9.61 11.51 25.74
N ILE A 171 -10.17 11.12 24.59
CA ILE A 171 -9.41 10.70 23.40
C ILE A 171 -9.53 11.80 22.35
N GLU A 172 -8.39 12.31 21.88
CA GLU A 172 -8.33 13.30 20.81
C GLU A 172 -8.27 12.58 19.44
N PRO A 173 -9.26 12.75 18.55
CA PRO A 173 -9.21 12.15 17.23
C PRO A 173 -8.26 12.92 16.30
N GLU A 174 -7.28 12.21 15.78
CA GLU A 174 -6.39 12.70 14.71
C GLU A 174 -6.71 11.98 13.40
N TYR A 175 -6.87 12.75 12.33
CA TYR A 175 -7.18 12.21 11.01
C TYR A 175 -5.95 12.28 10.11
N LEU A 176 -5.73 11.21 9.35
CA LEU A 176 -4.67 11.19 8.33
C LEU A 176 -4.94 12.22 7.23
N PRO A 177 -3.89 12.85 6.70
CA PRO A 177 -4.02 13.68 5.50
C PRO A 177 -4.58 12.86 4.32
N PRO A 178 -5.35 13.48 3.42
CA PRO A 178 -5.89 12.78 2.26
C PRO A 178 -4.80 12.15 1.39
N TYR A 179 -5.08 10.94 0.87
CA TYR A 179 -4.18 10.19 -0.02
C TYR A 179 -2.79 9.88 0.56
N THR A 180 -2.67 9.75 1.89
CA THR A 180 -1.40 9.43 2.58
C THR A 180 -1.42 8.14 3.41
N PRO A 181 -1.73 6.97 2.81
CA PRO A 181 -1.72 5.69 3.53
C PRO A 181 -0.32 5.38 4.12
N GLU A 182 0.76 5.88 3.52
CA GLU A 182 2.13 5.67 4.02
C GLU A 182 2.38 6.24 5.43
N LEU A 183 1.55 7.18 5.88
CA LEU A 183 1.62 7.76 7.24
C LEU A 183 0.79 6.96 8.25
N ASN A 184 0.01 5.98 7.80
CA ASN A 184 -0.81 5.14 8.66
C ASN A 184 0.00 3.96 9.23
N PRO A 185 0.19 3.87 10.55
CA PRO A 185 0.89 2.74 11.17
C PRO A 185 0.21 1.37 10.92
N VAL A 186 -1.12 1.35 10.72
CA VAL A 186 -1.88 0.10 10.52
C VAL A 186 -1.53 -0.59 9.21
N GLU A 187 -1.10 0.16 8.18
CA GLU A 187 -0.84 -0.37 6.84
C GLU A 187 0.24 -1.46 6.81
N LEU A 188 1.28 -1.34 7.64
CA LEU A 188 2.30 -2.37 7.76
C LEU A 188 1.72 -3.66 8.37
N CYS A 189 0.85 -3.51 9.38
CA CYS A 189 0.14 -4.63 9.99
C CYS A 189 -0.80 -5.30 8.97
N PHE A 190 -1.56 -4.54 8.18
CA PHE A 190 -2.41 -5.09 7.13
C PHE A 190 -1.62 -5.85 6.06
N ASN A 191 -0.47 -5.32 5.64
CA ASN A 191 0.40 -6.02 4.71
C ASN A 191 0.89 -7.36 5.27
N PHE A 192 1.22 -7.42 6.56
CA PHE A 192 1.59 -8.65 7.24
C PHE A 192 0.42 -9.65 7.32
N LEU A 193 -0.76 -9.18 7.76
CA LEU A 193 -1.96 -10.01 7.88
C LEU A 193 -2.38 -10.58 6.52
N ARG A 194 -2.40 -9.75 5.47
CA ARG A 194 -2.73 -10.19 4.10
C ARG A 194 -1.77 -11.24 3.59
N GLN A 195 -0.47 -11.04 3.75
CA GLN A 195 0.53 -12.03 3.32
C GLN A 195 0.36 -13.38 4.03
N ASN A 196 0.00 -13.37 5.31
CA ASN A 196 -0.26 -14.60 6.06
C ASN A 196 -1.59 -15.25 5.68
N ALA A 197 -2.64 -14.46 5.44
CA ALA A 197 -3.93 -14.97 5.01
C ALA A 197 -3.89 -15.57 3.60
N GLU A 198 -3.23 -14.92 2.65
CA GLU A 198 -3.06 -15.42 1.27
C GLU A 198 -2.33 -16.77 1.21
N LYS A 199 -1.40 -17.03 2.14
CA LYS A 199 -0.71 -18.33 2.24
C LYS A 199 -1.66 -19.46 2.64
N GLN A 200 -2.62 -19.17 3.52
CA GLN A 200 -3.59 -20.14 4.04
C GLN A 200 -4.76 -20.38 3.08
N LYS A 201 -5.07 -19.40 2.21
CA LYS A 201 -6.13 -19.48 1.17
C LYS A 201 -7.51 -19.84 1.74
N PRO A 202 -7.98 -19.11 2.77
CA PRO A 202 -9.27 -19.39 3.40
C PRO A 202 -10.41 -19.29 2.39
N ARG A 203 -11.37 -20.21 2.47
CA ARG A 203 -12.54 -20.36 1.58
C ARG A 203 -13.87 -20.13 2.29
N THR A 204 -13.85 -20.09 3.61
CA THR A 204 -15.01 -19.78 4.46
C THR A 204 -14.68 -18.62 5.39
N THR A 205 -15.71 -17.99 5.98
CA THR A 205 -15.51 -16.95 7.00
C THR A 205 -14.70 -17.47 8.18
N ASP A 206 -15.01 -18.66 8.67
CA ASP A 206 -14.33 -19.25 9.84
C ASP A 206 -12.85 -19.55 9.56
N GLU A 207 -12.53 -20.03 8.35
CA GLU A 207 -11.14 -20.21 7.93
C GLU A 207 -10.39 -18.88 7.84
N LEU A 208 -11.05 -17.82 7.38
CA LEU A 208 -10.45 -16.49 7.32
C LEU A 208 -10.21 -15.93 8.71
N GLU A 209 -11.18 -16.06 9.61
CA GLU A 209 -11.07 -15.63 11.01
C GLU A 209 -9.93 -16.35 11.72
N ALA A 210 -9.86 -17.68 11.62
CA ALA A 210 -8.76 -18.47 12.18
C ALA A 210 -7.39 -18.10 11.60
N SER A 211 -7.35 -17.77 10.30
CA SER A 211 -6.14 -17.35 9.62
C SER A 211 -5.65 -15.97 10.11
N ILE A 212 -6.57 -15.03 10.32
CA ILE A 212 -6.29 -13.70 10.88
C ILE A 212 -5.83 -13.82 12.34
N ASP A 213 -6.54 -14.61 13.16
CA ASP A 213 -6.17 -14.85 14.56
C ASP A 213 -4.75 -15.42 14.67
N LYS A 214 -4.42 -16.43 13.85
CA LYS A 214 -3.06 -16.97 13.78
C LYS A 214 -2.03 -15.92 13.36
N ALA A 215 -2.36 -15.07 12.39
CA ALA A 215 -1.46 -14.02 11.93
C ALA A 215 -1.25 -12.95 13.01
N ILE A 216 -2.28 -12.59 13.77
CA ILE A 216 -2.18 -11.65 14.89
C ILE A 216 -1.30 -12.22 15.99
N LYS A 217 -1.46 -13.49 16.37
CA LYS A 217 -0.59 -14.17 17.34
C LYS A 217 0.88 -14.16 16.96
N LEU A 218 1.19 -14.19 15.66
CA LEU A 218 2.55 -14.03 15.15
C LEU A 218 3.01 -12.58 15.21
N LEU A 219 2.16 -11.64 14.80
CA LEU A 219 2.45 -10.21 14.82
C LEU A 219 2.72 -9.69 16.24
N GLU A 220 2.01 -10.20 17.24
CA GLU A 220 2.21 -9.83 18.65
C GLU A 220 3.57 -10.29 19.24
N GLN A 221 4.23 -11.26 18.60
CA GLN A 221 5.58 -11.69 18.94
C GLN A 221 6.65 -10.77 18.32
N GLU A 222 6.27 -9.94 17.35
CA GLU A 222 7.15 -8.97 16.73
C GLU A 222 7.18 -7.66 17.52
N ASP A 223 8.29 -6.93 17.39
CA ASP A 223 8.46 -5.60 17.97
C ASP A 223 7.92 -4.56 16.98
N LEU A 224 6.71 -4.04 17.26
CA LEU A 224 6.03 -3.05 16.44
C LEU A 224 6.62 -1.63 16.56
N THR A 225 7.67 -1.43 17.37
CA THR A 225 8.33 -0.14 17.54
C THR A 225 9.44 0.13 16.51
N LYS A 226 9.75 -0.85 15.65
CA LYS A 226 10.83 -0.82 14.67
C LYS A 226 10.44 -0.18 13.34
#